data_AF-A0A1E4T1V8-F1
#
_entry.id   AF-A0A1E4T1V8-F1
#
_cell.length_a   1.000
_cell.length_b   1.000
_cell.length_c   1.000
_cell.angle_alpha   90.00
_cell.angle_beta   90.00
_cell.angle_gamma   90.00
#
_symmetry.space_group_name_H-M   'P 1'
#
loop_
_entity.id
_entity.type
_entity.pdbx_description
1 polymer ?
#
loop_
_entity_poly.entity_id
_entity_poly.type
_entity_poly.pdbx_seq_one_letter_code
_entity_poly.pdbx_strand_id
1 'polypeptide(L)'
;MSKPVSRKIEVLTFADVKKAARTLYYSFDDDDVHRYVSRHLEHDPEYRKKCDMLFYECYVHAHLIHGLVVAIKGEDHEQRDTFETVAVWTHPESEDFNNYLTLIRSGFARLAWMSGSEGRRRVFEDLFKVLHDNGADIIKRDPNHQNIWTLVYLGSTPHARGKGNVRAIFEHMFENYIDPANASAYLESSSLVNIPIYEKFGFRAVADIWLGDKNNKDDNARMDVMLRALSDEKVYAWINELVYASNKEQALLELGKKRELYDDLALVLWHSFGVMTSLLEEIVTVYPLLSPPNLNIPSSNRVCNALALLQCVASHPDTRTPFLNAQIPLFLYPFLNTNSKQRPFEYLRLTSLGVIGALVKNDTPEVIQFLLTTEIIPLCLKIMESSTELSKTVAIFIVQKILIDDAGLSYICQTFDRFEAVSNVLKLMIDQLAANPTGRLLKHVIRCYLRLADNHDARIALKDRLPEALKDNTFADILRDDAATKSCLTQLLTNIQQ
;
A
#
# COMPACT_ATOMS: atom_id res chain seq x y z
N MET A 1 46.01 2.87 -5.17
CA MET A 1 44.70 2.94 -4.49
C MET A 1 44.91 2.66 -3.02
N SER A 2 44.70 3.66 -2.17
CA SER A 2 44.86 3.59 -0.71
C SER A 2 43.84 2.64 -0.09
N LYS A 3 44.26 1.81 0.88
CA LYS A 3 43.37 0.99 1.70
C LYS A 3 42.28 1.87 2.36
N PRO A 4 41.03 1.40 2.51
CA PRO A 4 40.01 2.14 3.22
C PRO A 4 40.44 2.29 4.69
N VAL A 5 40.48 3.53 5.18
CA VAL A 5 40.67 3.83 6.60
C VAL A 5 39.49 3.21 7.34
N SER A 6 39.74 2.27 8.25
CA SER A 6 38.71 1.73 9.15
C SER A 6 38.16 2.87 10.00
N ARG A 7 36.95 3.32 9.68
CA ARG A 7 36.28 4.39 10.42
C ARG A 7 35.66 3.77 11.66
N LYS A 8 36.16 4.18 12.82
CA LYS A 8 35.66 3.67 14.10
C LYS A 8 34.32 4.34 14.43
N ILE A 9 33.25 3.55 14.33
CA ILE A 9 31.93 3.92 14.84
C ILE A 9 31.90 3.63 16.33
N GLU A 10 31.39 4.57 17.12
CA GLU A 10 31.26 4.42 18.56
C GLU A 10 29.82 4.61 19.00
N VAL A 11 29.38 3.74 19.91
CA VAL A 11 28.13 3.91 20.64
C VAL A 11 28.35 4.98 21.71
N LEU A 12 27.51 6.01 21.70
CA LEU A 12 27.65 7.16 22.58
C LEU A 12 27.10 6.90 23.98
N THR A 13 27.54 7.70 24.94
CA THR A 13 27.10 7.66 26.33
C THR A 13 26.56 9.04 26.77
N PHE A 14 26.02 9.13 28.00
CA PHE A 14 25.54 10.40 28.55
C PHE A 14 26.61 11.51 28.59
N ALA A 15 27.90 11.16 28.61
CA ALA A 15 28.99 12.14 28.53
C ALA A 15 29.06 12.86 27.17
N ASP A 16 28.53 12.23 26.11
CA ASP A 16 28.66 12.69 24.73
C ASP A 16 27.48 13.56 24.27
N VAL A 17 26.42 13.68 25.08
CA VAL A 17 25.14 14.34 24.73
C VAL A 17 25.35 15.71 24.11
N LYS A 18 26.13 16.59 24.77
CA LYS A 18 26.35 17.96 24.30
C LYS A 18 27.11 18.00 22.97
N LYS A 19 28.07 17.10 22.79
CA LYS A 19 28.88 17.02 21.57
C LYS A 19 28.05 16.49 20.39
N ALA A 20 27.22 15.49 20.64
CA ALA A 20 26.29 14.97 19.66
C ALA A 20 25.22 16.01 19.27
N ALA A 21 24.64 16.70 20.25
CA ALA A 21 23.65 17.75 20.01
C ALA A 21 24.18 18.89 19.12
N ARG A 22 25.41 19.37 19.39
CA ARG A 22 26.08 20.35 18.52
C ARG A 22 26.27 19.83 17.10
N THR A 23 26.62 18.56 16.96
CA THR A 23 26.79 17.92 15.65
C THR A 23 25.49 17.95 14.86
N LEU A 24 24.37 17.60 15.49
CA LEU A 24 23.05 17.64 14.86
C LEU A 24 22.63 19.07 14.52
N TYR A 25 22.77 20.02 15.46
CA TYR A 25 22.46 21.43 15.23
C TYR A 25 23.16 21.97 13.97
N TYR A 26 24.48 21.81 13.87
CA TYR A 26 25.22 22.27 12.68
C TYR A 26 24.96 21.45 11.41
N SER A 27 24.31 20.30 11.51
CA SER A 27 23.92 19.49 10.35
C SER A 27 22.59 19.94 9.74
N PHE A 28 21.69 20.51 10.56
CA PHE A 28 20.29 20.81 10.23
C PHE A 28 19.93 22.31 10.36
N ASP A 29 20.90 23.21 10.52
CA ASP A 29 20.66 24.67 10.66
C ASP A 29 19.80 25.26 9.53
N ASP A 30 19.89 24.67 8.33
CA ASP A 30 19.11 25.06 7.14
C ASP A 30 17.90 24.16 6.83
N ASP A 31 17.54 23.23 7.72
CA ASP A 31 16.46 22.26 7.50
C ASP A 31 15.07 22.87 7.75
N ASP A 32 14.10 22.55 6.88
CA ASP A 32 12.75 23.12 6.93
C ASP A 32 11.96 22.68 8.18
N VAL A 33 12.13 21.43 8.61
CA VAL A 33 11.50 20.92 9.85
C VAL A 33 12.15 21.59 11.06
N HIS A 34 13.48 21.70 11.09
CA HIS A 34 14.18 22.42 12.15
C HIS A 34 13.71 23.88 12.26
N ARG A 35 13.60 24.58 11.13
CA ARG A 35 13.10 25.96 11.07
C ARG A 35 11.64 26.06 11.49
N TYR A 36 10.78 25.13 11.11
CA TYR A 36 9.38 25.11 11.53
C TYR A 36 9.22 25.10 13.05
N VAL A 37 10.03 24.30 13.75
CA VAL A 37 9.93 24.09 15.20
C VAL A 37 10.28 25.35 16.01
N SER A 38 11.26 26.14 15.56
CA SER A 38 11.73 27.34 16.27
C SER A 38 11.40 28.67 15.56
N ARG A 39 10.52 28.62 14.55
CA ARG A 39 10.14 29.79 13.73
C ARG A 39 9.68 30.99 14.54
N HIS A 40 8.90 30.75 15.59
CA HIS A 40 8.38 31.82 16.46
C HIS A 40 9.47 32.60 17.19
N LEU A 41 10.70 32.10 17.24
CA LEU A 41 11.86 32.74 17.86
C LEU A 41 12.78 33.46 16.84
N GLU A 42 12.40 33.55 15.56
CA GLU A 42 13.23 34.19 14.52
C GLU A 42 13.62 35.65 14.82
N HIS A 43 12.81 36.33 15.63
CA HIS A 43 13.06 37.70 16.08
C HIS A 43 14.26 37.83 17.05
N ASP A 44 14.69 36.73 17.68
CA ASP A 44 15.86 36.68 18.57
C ASP A 44 16.75 35.47 18.23
N PRO A 45 17.70 35.62 17.28
CA PRO A 45 18.54 34.52 16.81
C PRO A 45 19.43 33.90 17.90
N GLU A 46 19.90 34.69 18.88
CA GLU A 46 20.73 34.17 19.97
C GLU A 46 19.91 33.30 20.92
N TYR A 47 18.69 33.71 21.22
CA TYR A 47 17.78 32.94 22.05
C TYR A 47 17.29 31.68 21.33
N ARG A 48 16.92 31.81 20.04
CA ARG A 48 16.56 30.69 19.17
C ARG A 48 17.65 29.62 19.18
N LYS A 49 18.92 30.00 18.95
CA LYS A 49 20.05 29.06 18.99
C LYS A 49 20.17 28.31 20.31
N LYS A 50 19.89 28.96 21.45
CA LYS A 50 19.90 28.30 22.77
C LYS A 50 18.77 27.26 22.89
N CYS A 51 17.58 27.59 22.40
CA CYS A 51 16.45 26.65 22.36
C CYS A 51 16.70 25.47 21.42
N ASP A 52 17.22 25.73 20.22
CA ASP A 52 17.54 24.72 19.21
C ASP A 52 18.63 23.75 19.70
N MET A 53 19.68 24.27 20.32
CA MET A 53 20.73 23.44 20.91
C MET A 53 20.17 22.56 22.04
N LEU A 54 19.32 23.13 22.92
CA LEU A 54 18.66 22.39 23.99
C LEU A 54 17.73 21.30 23.43
N PHE A 55 17.02 21.57 22.35
CA PHE A 55 16.16 20.58 21.68
C PHE A 55 16.94 19.35 21.24
N TYR A 56 18.09 19.52 20.58
CA TYR A 56 18.95 18.40 20.20
C TYR A 56 19.58 17.70 21.42
N GLU A 57 19.95 18.43 22.48
CA GLU A 57 20.40 17.82 23.74
C GLU A 57 19.31 16.93 24.34
N CYS A 58 18.06 17.38 24.37
CA CYS A 58 16.92 16.61 24.85
C CYS A 58 16.70 15.34 24.02
N TYR A 59 16.74 15.45 22.69
CA TYR A 59 16.61 14.30 21.80
C TYR A 59 17.70 13.25 22.02
N VAL A 60 18.97 13.66 21.98
CA VAL A 60 20.08 12.72 22.20
C VAL A 60 20.00 12.08 23.58
N HIS A 61 19.70 12.87 24.61
CA HIS A 61 19.58 12.35 25.96
C HIS A 61 18.41 11.35 26.09
N ALA A 62 17.25 11.63 25.50
CA ALA A 62 16.12 10.72 25.54
C ALA A 62 16.44 9.39 24.85
N HIS A 63 17.12 9.43 23.70
CA HIS A 63 17.48 8.25 22.93
C HIS A 63 18.69 7.48 23.48
N LEU A 64 19.48 8.08 24.38
CA LEU A 64 20.44 7.32 25.19
C LEU A 64 19.81 6.57 26.36
N ILE A 65 18.61 6.96 26.82
CA ILE A 65 17.89 6.24 27.87
C ILE A 65 17.25 4.98 27.29
N HIS A 66 16.59 5.10 26.13
CA HIS A 66 15.71 4.05 25.60
C HIS A 66 16.07 3.54 24.22
N GLY A 67 17.05 4.13 23.53
CA GLY A 67 17.41 3.79 22.15
C GLY A 67 18.91 3.58 21.95
N LEU A 68 19.39 3.90 20.76
CA LEU A 68 20.79 3.77 20.38
C LEU A 68 21.29 5.03 19.68
N VAL A 69 22.40 5.59 20.17
CA VAL A 69 23.05 6.73 19.52
C VAL A 69 24.47 6.32 19.13
N VAL A 70 24.81 6.47 17.86
CA VAL A 70 26.14 6.15 17.32
C VAL A 70 26.75 7.36 16.64
N ALA A 71 28.07 7.44 16.65
CA ALA A 71 28.80 8.51 15.97
C ALA A 71 30.11 8.03 15.34
N ILE A 72 30.57 8.79 14.36
CA ILE A 72 31.92 8.68 13.80
C ILE A 72 32.76 9.83 14.34
N LYS A 73 33.87 9.47 14.99
CA LYS A 73 34.91 10.41 15.37
C LYS A 73 35.73 10.79 14.13
N GLY A 74 35.97 12.08 13.95
CA GLY A 74 36.98 12.55 12.98
C GLY A 74 38.40 12.39 13.52
N GLU A 75 39.37 12.48 12.63
CA GLU A 75 40.81 12.37 12.98
C GLU A 75 41.23 13.42 14.03
N ASP A 76 40.63 14.61 14.04
CA ASP A 76 40.88 15.70 15.00
C ASP A 76 39.81 15.80 16.11
N HIS A 77 39.12 14.71 16.44
CA HIS A 77 37.96 14.75 17.35
C HIS A 77 38.28 15.34 18.73
N GLU A 78 39.50 15.15 19.26
CA GLU A 78 39.89 15.67 20.58
C GLU A 78 39.98 17.21 20.63
N GLN A 79 40.20 17.86 19.49
CA GLN A 79 40.31 19.32 19.40
C GLN A 79 39.01 19.98 18.91
N ARG A 80 37.98 19.19 18.61
CA ARG A 80 36.69 19.67 18.09
C ARG A 80 35.57 19.44 19.09
N ASP A 81 34.59 20.34 19.08
CA ASP A 81 33.41 20.30 19.93
C ASP A 81 32.22 19.57 19.29
N THR A 82 32.43 18.93 18.13
CA THR A 82 31.47 18.08 17.40
C THR A 82 32.08 16.72 17.02
N PHE A 83 31.23 15.74 16.76
CA PHE A 83 31.57 14.55 15.98
C PHE A 83 31.57 14.90 14.47
N GLU A 84 31.99 13.97 13.62
CA GLU A 84 31.83 14.16 12.17
C GLU A 84 30.39 13.89 11.73
N THR A 85 29.86 12.75 12.19
CA THR A 85 28.49 12.30 11.90
C THR A 85 27.90 11.63 13.13
N VAL A 86 26.63 11.90 13.42
CA VAL A 86 25.84 11.30 14.50
C VAL A 86 24.57 10.71 13.91
N ALA A 87 24.19 9.52 14.37
CA ALA A 87 22.91 8.91 14.10
C ALA A 87 22.19 8.53 15.41
N VAL A 88 20.91 8.86 15.47
CA VAL A 88 20.03 8.61 16.60
C VAL A 88 18.97 7.61 16.15
N TRP A 89 18.90 6.47 16.83
CA TRP A 89 18.00 5.37 16.52
C TRP A 89 17.13 5.01 17.72
N THR A 90 15.93 4.54 17.39
CA THR A 90 15.02 3.87 18.31
C THR A 90 14.92 2.40 17.90
N HIS A 91 14.88 1.49 18.86
CA HIS A 91 14.72 0.07 18.62
C HIS A 91 13.33 -0.42 19.07
N PRO A 92 12.89 -1.60 18.65
CA PRO A 92 11.55 -2.15 18.94
C PRO A 92 11.18 -2.25 20.41
N GLU A 93 12.16 -2.56 21.26
CA GLU A 93 11.97 -2.68 22.71
C GLU A 93 12.06 -1.32 23.45
N SER A 94 12.23 -0.21 22.73
CA SER A 94 12.32 1.12 23.33
C SER A 94 10.98 1.50 23.97
N GLU A 95 10.99 1.89 25.25
CA GLU A 95 9.81 2.46 25.90
C GLU A 95 9.37 3.75 25.21
N ASP A 96 8.07 4.07 25.27
CA ASP A 96 7.53 5.31 24.72
C ASP A 96 8.24 6.52 25.34
N PHE A 97 8.90 7.31 24.49
CA PHE A 97 9.64 8.50 24.87
C PHE A 97 8.73 9.60 25.45
N ASN A 98 7.41 9.50 25.25
CA ASN A 98 6.42 10.41 25.83
C ASN A 98 6.17 10.17 27.33
N ASN A 99 6.82 9.17 27.96
CA ASN A 99 6.72 8.97 29.40
C ASN A 99 7.21 10.21 30.17
N TYR A 100 6.42 10.67 31.14
CA TYR A 100 6.65 11.87 31.95
C TYR A 100 8.05 11.90 32.60
N LEU A 101 8.56 10.73 33.01
CA LEU A 101 9.90 10.62 33.60
C LEU A 101 11.02 10.85 32.58
N THR A 102 10.84 10.40 31.33
CA THR A 102 11.78 10.63 30.21
C THR A 102 11.79 12.10 29.82
N LEU A 103 10.62 12.74 29.72
CA LEU A 103 10.49 14.16 29.38
C LEU A 103 11.17 15.08 30.41
N ILE A 104 11.10 14.74 31.71
CA ILE A 104 11.80 15.50 32.75
C ILE A 104 13.31 15.24 32.70
N ARG A 105 13.73 13.97 32.65
CA ARG A 105 15.16 13.60 32.72
C ARG A 105 15.97 14.09 31.52
N SER A 106 15.37 14.12 30.33
CA SER A 106 16.00 14.62 29.11
C SER A 106 16.01 16.14 29.00
N GLY A 107 15.25 16.86 29.83
CA GLY A 107 15.18 18.32 29.81
C GLY A 107 14.09 18.93 28.92
N PHE A 108 13.19 18.12 28.36
CA PHE A 108 12.04 18.64 27.57
C PHE A 108 11.14 19.57 28.38
N ALA A 109 11.00 19.37 29.71
CA ALA A 109 10.29 20.31 30.57
C ALA A 109 10.94 21.71 30.59
N ARG A 110 12.27 21.77 30.57
CA ARG A 110 13.02 23.03 30.47
C ARG A 110 12.88 23.64 29.08
N LEU A 111 12.94 22.82 28.03
CA LEU A 111 12.72 23.28 26.67
C LEU A 111 11.33 23.91 26.51
N ALA A 112 10.28 23.23 27.01
CA ALA A 112 8.90 23.69 26.97
C ALA A 112 8.68 25.03 27.72
N TRP A 113 9.51 25.32 28.72
CA TRP A 113 9.53 26.62 29.39
C TRP A 113 10.22 27.68 28.53
N MET A 114 11.41 27.37 28.03
CA MET A 114 12.21 28.32 27.24
C MET A 114 11.55 28.67 25.89
N SER A 115 10.95 27.70 25.22
CA SER A 115 10.36 27.91 23.89
C SER A 115 9.02 28.66 23.92
N GLY A 116 8.44 28.94 25.09
CA GLY A 116 7.12 29.58 25.22
C GLY A 116 5.96 28.70 24.74
N SER A 117 4.75 29.26 24.74
CA SER A 117 3.52 28.54 24.36
C SER A 117 3.54 28.03 22.92
N GLU A 118 4.04 28.84 21.99
CA GLU A 118 4.06 28.48 20.57
C GLU A 118 5.08 27.38 20.28
N GLY A 119 6.26 27.41 20.91
CA GLY A 119 7.22 26.32 20.79
C GLY A 119 6.73 25.02 21.42
N ARG A 120 5.94 25.09 22.50
CA ARG A 120 5.29 23.88 23.06
C ARG A 120 4.31 23.26 22.06
N ARG A 121 3.47 24.09 21.43
CA ARG A 121 2.54 23.63 20.39
C ARG A 121 3.29 22.96 19.24
N ARG A 122 4.30 23.63 18.68
CA ARG A 122 5.08 23.12 17.53
C ARG A 122 5.86 21.84 17.81
N VAL A 123 6.47 21.72 19.00
CA VAL A 123 7.25 20.53 19.36
C VAL A 123 6.33 19.36 19.76
N PHE A 124 5.42 19.57 20.71
CA PHE A 124 4.69 18.48 21.35
C PHE A 124 3.36 18.16 20.69
N GLU A 125 2.63 19.17 20.17
CA GLU A 125 1.31 18.98 19.57
C GLU A 125 1.38 18.77 18.05
N ASP A 126 2.35 19.37 17.37
CA ASP A 126 2.55 19.18 15.93
C ASP A 126 3.58 18.07 15.65
N LEU A 127 4.87 18.33 15.90
CA LEU A 127 5.95 17.41 15.50
C LEU A 127 5.81 16.02 16.14
N PHE A 128 5.76 15.93 17.47
CA PHE A 128 5.76 14.62 18.15
C PHE A 128 4.50 13.83 17.85
N LYS A 129 3.36 14.52 17.78
CA LYS A 129 2.08 13.89 17.43
C LYS A 129 2.10 13.33 16.03
N VAL A 130 2.53 14.12 15.04
CA VAL A 130 2.60 13.67 13.64
C VAL A 130 3.55 12.48 13.50
N LEU A 131 4.72 12.49 14.14
CA LEU A 131 5.64 11.36 14.13
C LEU A 131 5.05 10.12 14.81
N HIS A 132 4.39 10.29 15.96
CA HIS A 132 3.75 9.20 16.69
C HIS A 132 2.58 8.57 15.93
N ASP A 133 1.66 9.40 15.40
CA ASP A 133 0.47 8.93 14.68
C ASP A 133 0.88 8.17 13.40
N ASN A 134 1.85 8.69 12.65
CA ASN A 134 2.35 8.01 11.45
C ASN A 134 3.11 6.72 11.77
N GLY A 135 3.98 6.74 12.78
CA GLY A 135 4.67 5.55 13.25
C GLY A 135 3.68 4.46 13.69
N ALA A 136 2.66 4.83 14.46
CA ALA A 136 1.62 3.91 14.91
C ALA A 136 0.79 3.34 13.76
N ASP A 137 0.47 4.11 12.73
CA ASP A 137 -0.27 3.63 11.56
C ASP A 137 0.55 2.66 10.70
N ILE A 138 1.87 2.87 10.60
CA ILE A 138 2.78 1.95 9.91
C ILE A 138 2.93 0.64 10.70
N ILE A 139 3.09 0.73 12.03
CA ILE A 139 3.16 -0.45 12.91
C ILE A 139 1.83 -1.23 12.89
N LYS A 140 0.66 -0.56 12.89
CA LYS A 140 -0.66 -1.20 12.83
C LYS A 140 -0.90 -1.96 11.52
N ARG A 141 -0.32 -1.52 10.41
CA ARG A 141 -0.40 -2.22 9.12
C ARG A 141 0.38 -3.55 9.13
N ASP A 142 1.22 -3.78 10.13
CA ASP A 142 2.00 -5.00 10.30
C ASP A 142 1.94 -5.56 11.74
N PRO A 143 0.83 -6.22 12.13
CA PRO A 143 0.67 -6.77 13.48
C PRO A 143 1.63 -7.94 13.79
N ASN A 144 2.40 -8.43 12.82
CA ASN A 144 3.35 -9.54 12.99
C ASN A 144 4.82 -9.09 13.02
N HIS A 145 5.15 -7.87 12.59
CA HIS A 145 6.49 -7.28 12.72
C HIS A 145 6.50 -6.14 13.74
N GLN A 146 6.40 -6.50 15.02
CA GLN A 146 6.73 -5.59 16.13
C GLN A 146 8.20 -5.12 16.13
N ASN A 147 9.02 -5.49 15.13
CA ASN A 147 10.47 -5.34 15.10
C ASN A 147 10.92 -4.27 14.07
N ILE A 148 10.58 -3.00 14.31
CA ILE A 148 10.97 -1.84 13.48
C ILE A 148 12.02 -0.96 14.18
N TRP A 149 13.15 -0.71 13.53
CA TRP A 149 14.13 0.29 13.94
C TRP A 149 13.84 1.63 13.26
N THR A 150 13.78 2.70 14.05
CA THR A 150 13.49 4.06 13.55
C THR A 150 14.76 4.92 13.59
N LEU A 151 15.17 5.45 12.45
CA LEU A 151 16.21 6.48 12.39
C LEU A 151 15.56 7.84 12.62
N VAL A 152 15.85 8.44 13.78
CA VAL A 152 15.25 9.71 14.21
C VAL A 152 16.04 10.91 13.70
N TYR A 153 17.38 10.83 13.76
CA TYR A 153 18.26 11.85 13.20
C TYR A 153 19.51 11.23 12.62
N LEU A 154 19.97 11.75 11.47
CA LEU A 154 21.26 11.45 10.88
C LEU A 154 21.90 12.76 10.39
N GLY A 155 22.82 13.30 11.20
CA GLY A 155 23.48 14.58 10.92
C GLY A 155 24.95 14.40 10.62
N SER A 156 25.43 14.94 9.49
CA SER A 156 26.86 15.13 9.22
C SER A 156 27.20 16.61 9.14
N THR A 157 28.22 17.02 9.91
CA THR A 157 28.73 18.39 9.85
C THR A 157 29.20 18.76 8.44
N PRO A 158 29.16 20.04 8.03
CA PRO A 158 29.54 20.45 6.67
C PRO A 158 30.89 19.91 6.19
N HIS A 159 31.89 19.89 7.06
CA HIS A 159 33.25 19.42 6.76
C HIS A 159 33.39 17.88 6.68
N ALA A 160 32.40 17.13 7.17
CA ALA A 160 32.37 15.66 7.13
C ALA A 160 31.58 15.10 5.94
N ARG A 161 30.82 15.96 5.24
CA ARG A 161 30.01 15.57 4.08
C ARG A 161 30.91 15.05 2.94
N GLY A 162 30.42 14.09 2.17
CA GLY A 162 31.16 13.48 1.06
C GLY A 162 32.26 12.49 1.46
N LYS A 163 32.57 12.34 2.76
CA LYS A 163 33.54 11.33 3.22
C LYS A 163 32.99 9.91 3.17
N GLY A 164 31.66 9.72 3.13
CA GLY A 164 31.03 8.40 3.17
C GLY A 164 30.75 7.89 4.59
N ASN A 165 30.68 8.79 5.58
CA ASN A 165 30.35 8.46 6.97
C ASN A 165 28.93 7.89 7.12
N VAL A 166 27.97 8.43 6.36
CA VAL A 166 26.59 7.92 6.30
C VAL A 166 26.56 6.45 5.89
N ARG A 167 27.33 6.08 4.86
CA ARG A 167 27.44 4.69 4.40
C ARG A 167 27.96 3.78 5.50
N ALA A 168 29.04 4.19 6.17
CA ALA A 168 29.62 3.41 7.25
C ALA A 168 28.64 3.20 8.43
N ILE A 169 27.89 4.23 8.81
CA ILE A 169 26.85 4.11 9.85
C ILE A 169 25.75 3.13 9.43
N PHE A 170 25.22 3.26 8.20
CA PHE A 170 24.18 2.36 7.72
C PHE A 170 24.66 0.91 7.65
N GLU A 171 25.83 0.66 7.06
CA GLU A 171 26.43 -0.68 6.99
C GLU A 171 26.59 -1.28 8.40
N HIS A 172 27.12 -0.50 9.36
CA HIS A 172 27.24 -0.96 10.74
C HIS A 172 25.89 -1.27 11.40
N MET A 173 24.89 -0.41 11.23
CA MET A 173 23.55 -0.61 11.80
C MET A 173 22.85 -1.83 11.20
N PHE A 174 22.93 -1.99 9.88
CA PHE A 174 22.33 -3.11 9.17
C PHE A 174 23.00 -4.43 9.54
N GLU A 175 24.33 -4.50 9.50
CA GLU A 175 25.06 -5.74 9.75
C GLU A 175 25.00 -6.20 11.22
N ASN A 176 24.96 -5.28 12.18
CA ASN A 176 25.10 -5.63 13.60
C ASN A 176 23.77 -5.63 14.38
N TYR A 177 22.75 -4.90 13.92
CA TYR A 177 21.52 -4.69 14.71
C TYR A 177 20.24 -5.02 13.95
N ILE A 178 20.09 -4.55 12.70
CA ILE A 178 18.80 -4.57 11.99
C ILE A 178 18.61 -5.89 11.22
N ASP A 179 19.55 -6.24 10.34
CA ASP A 179 19.40 -7.40 9.45
C ASP A 179 19.47 -8.75 10.20
N PRO A 180 20.37 -8.95 11.18
CA PRO A 180 20.40 -10.19 11.98
C PRO A 180 19.13 -10.43 12.80
N ALA A 181 18.43 -9.36 13.18
CA ALA A 181 17.17 -9.44 13.92
C ALA A 181 15.96 -9.64 13.00
N ASN A 182 16.15 -9.74 11.69
CA ASN A 182 15.08 -9.72 10.68
C ASN A 182 14.14 -8.52 10.87
N ALA A 183 14.71 -7.37 11.22
CA ALA A 183 13.97 -6.14 11.52
C ALA A 183 13.86 -5.25 10.28
N SER A 184 12.79 -4.46 10.21
CA SER A 184 12.68 -3.40 9.21
C SER A 184 13.29 -2.10 9.73
N ALA A 185 13.69 -1.21 8.83
CA ALA A 185 14.13 0.13 9.18
C ALA A 185 13.19 1.20 8.62
N TYR A 186 12.98 2.25 9.38
CA TYR A 186 12.05 3.34 9.12
C TYR A 186 12.75 4.69 9.32
N LEU A 187 12.42 5.68 8.49
CA LEU A 187 12.85 7.07 8.68
C LEU A 187 11.87 8.05 8.04
N GLU A 188 11.85 9.29 8.51
CA GLU A 188 11.21 10.41 7.83
C GLU A 188 12.25 11.42 7.34
N SER A 189 12.35 11.61 6.03
CA SER A 189 13.29 12.57 5.45
C SER A 189 12.65 13.95 5.33
N SER A 190 13.24 14.94 6.01
CA SER A 190 12.87 16.36 5.92
C SER A 190 13.35 17.07 4.64
N SER A 191 14.08 16.39 3.75
CA SER A 191 14.66 17.01 2.55
C SER A 191 14.66 16.05 1.36
N LEU A 192 14.03 16.49 0.27
CA LEU A 192 13.98 15.76 -1.01
C LEU A 192 15.37 15.44 -1.58
N VAL A 193 16.38 16.26 -1.26
CA VAL A 193 17.76 16.06 -1.72
C VAL A 193 18.37 14.80 -1.11
N ASN A 194 17.89 14.37 0.06
CA ASN A 194 18.41 13.20 0.77
C ASN A 194 17.74 11.90 0.34
N ILE A 195 16.56 11.94 -0.30
CA ILE A 195 15.82 10.74 -0.74
C ILE A 195 16.69 9.81 -1.61
N PRO A 196 17.38 10.28 -2.66
CA PRO A 196 18.24 9.42 -3.48
C PRO A 196 19.44 8.84 -2.73
N ILE A 197 19.80 9.39 -1.57
CA ILE A 197 20.84 8.82 -0.71
C ILE A 197 20.27 7.60 0.00
N TYR A 198 19.09 7.72 0.62
CA TYR A 198 18.43 6.63 1.33
C TYR A 198 17.99 5.48 0.41
N GLU A 199 17.57 5.79 -0.82
CA GLU A 199 17.23 4.77 -1.83
C GLU A 199 18.40 3.82 -2.13
N LYS A 200 19.64 4.32 -2.11
CA LYS A 200 20.84 3.48 -2.28
C LYS A 200 21.06 2.48 -1.15
N PHE A 201 20.42 2.70 0.00
CA PHE A 201 20.46 1.83 1.18
C PHE A 201 19.21 0.94 1.30
N GLY A 202 18.36 0.92 0.27
CA GLY A 202 17.17 0.06 0.21
C GLY A 202 15.92 0.67 0.83
N PHE A 203 15.95 1.94 1.24
CA PHE A 203 14.74 2.65 1.65
C PHE A 203 13.91 3.03 0.42
N ARG A 204 12.58 3.05 0.56
CA ARG A 204 11.66 3.58 -0.46
C ARG A 204 10.67 4.54 0.17
N ALA A 205 10.40 5.65 -0.52
CA ALA A 205 9.38 6.59 -0.09
C ALA A 205 7.98 5.98 -0.26
N VAL A 206 7.16 5.99 0.80
CA VAL A 206 5.83 5.37 0.83
C VAL A 206 4.70 6.36 1.08
N ALA A 207 5.00 7.52 1.67
CA ALA A 207 4.03 8.58 1.94
C ALA A 207 4.74 9.93 2.14
N ASP A 208 4.03 11.03 1.93
CA ASP A 208 4.42 12.37 2.38
C ASP A 208 3.57 12.80 3.58
N ILE A 209 4.21 13.41 4.56
CA ILE A 209 3.57 13.98 5.76
C ILE A 209 3.95 15.46 5.88
N TRP A 210 3.10 16.23 6.55
CA TRP A 210 3.27 17.68 6.65
C TRP A 210 3.10 18.11 8.11
N LEU A 211 4.01 18.97 8.55
CA LEU A 211 3.86 19.76 9.77
C LEU A 211 3.17 21.08 9.40
N GLY A 212 2.20 21.51 10.20
CA GLY A 212 1.41 22.72 9.93
C GLY A 212 0.40 22.56 8.79
N ASP A 213 -0.04 23.67 8.20
CA ASP A 213 -1.01 23.67 7.10
C ASP A 213 -0.30 23.51 5.75
N LYS A 214 -0.57 22.40 5.05
CA LYS A 214 -0.03 22.08 3.72
C LYS A 214 -0.26 23.21 2.69
N ASN A 215 -1.29 24.04 2.87
CA ASN A 215 -1.60 25.15 1.97
C ASN A 215 -0.89 26.47 2.36
N ASN A 216 -0.34 26.57 3.56
CA ASN A 216 0.37 27.76 4.02
C ASN A 216 1.88 27.63 3.76
N LYS A 217 2.36 28.24 2.66
CA LYS A 217 3.78 28.23 2.27
C LYS A 217 4.71 28.80 3.33
N ASP A 218 4.18 29.64 4.23
CA ASP A 218 4.94 30.31 5.27
C ASP A 218 4.79 29.63 6.64
N ASP A 219 4.14 28.48 6.76
CA ASP A 219 4.08 27.75 8.03
C ASP A 219 3.85 26.25 7.85
N ASN A 220 4.71 25.63 7.05
CA ASN A 220 4.72 24.18 6.90
C ASN A 220 6.12 23.61 6.70
N ALA A 221 6.23 22.31 6.93
CA ALA A 221 7.40 21.51 6.59
C ALA A 221 6.96 20.12 6.11
N ARG A 222 7.48 19.69 4.96
CA ARG A 222 7.22 18.36 4.41
C ARG A 222 8.25 17.36 4.92
N MET A 223 7.81 16.16 5.24
CA MET A 223 8.68 15.00 5.42
C MET A 223 8.20 13.85 4.55
N ASP A 224 9.15 13.09 4.01
CA ASP A 224 8.88 11.92 3.19
C ASP A 224 9.18 10.66 4.01
N VAL A 225 8.16 9.86 4.22
CA VAL A 225 8.21 8.62 4.98
C VAL A 225 8.89 7.56 4.14
N MET A 226 9.97 6.97 4.65
CA MET A 226 10.72 5.94 3.94
C MET A 226 10.85 4.66 4.76
N LEU A 227 10.60 3.53 4.08
CA LEU A 227 10.69 2.19 4.67
C LEU A 227 11.74 1.36 3.95
N ARG A 228 12.53 0.63 4.74
CA ARG A 228 13.41 -0.45 4.30
C ARG A 228 12.91 -1.73 4.96
N ALA A 229 12.08 -2.47 4.26
CA ALA A 229 11.85 -3.87 4.58
C ALA A 229 13.04 -4.68 4.07
N LEU A 230 13.46 -5.71 4.81
CA LEU A 230 14.40 -6.68 4.28
C LEU A 230 13.85 -7.25 2.98
N SER A 231 14.73 -7.34 1.98
CA SER A 231 14.56 -8.30 0.89
C SER A 231 14.50 -9.69 1.54
N ASP A 232 13.30 -10.15 1.90
CA ASP A 232 13.08 -11.43 2.56
C ASP A 232 13.75 -12.51 1.71
N GLU A 233 14.90 -13.03 2.18
CA GLU A 233 15.67 -14.05 1.46
C GLU A 233 14.78 -15.25 1.12
N LYS A 234 13.72 -15.47 1.90
CA LYS A 234 12.75 -16.52 1.64
C LYS A 234 11.89 -16.24 0.43
N VAL A 235 11.63 -14.99 0.03
CA VAL A 235 10.90 -14.69 -1.21
C VAL A 235 11.69 -15.19 -2.42
N TYR A 236 12.99 -14.93 -2.48
CA TYR A 236 13.84 -15.48 -3.53
C TYR A 236 13.95 -17.00 -3.45
N ALA A 237 14.04 -17.56 -2.24
CA ALA A 237 14.02 -19.00 -2.05
C ALA A 237 12.72 -19.63 -2.56
N TRP A 238 11.55 -19.08 -2.21
CA TRP A 238 10.24 -19.55 -2.66
C TRP A 238 10.06 -19.37 -4.17
N ILE A 239 10.57 -18.30 -4.76
CA ILE A 239 10.57 -18.13 -6.22
C ILE A 239 11.41 -19.23 -6.88
N ASN A 240 12.60 -19.53 -6.34
CA ASN A 240 13.40 -20.65 -6.84
C ASN A 240 12.71 -22.00 -6.63
N GLU A 241 12.05 -22.20 -5.48
CA GLU A 241 11.31 -23.42 -5.18
C GLU A 241 10.11 -23.62 -6.12
N LEU A 242 9.42 -22.53 -6.46
CA LEU A 242 8.30 -22.52 -7.40
C LEU A 242 8.71 -23.01 -8.80
N VAL A 243 9.90 -22.62 -9.26
CA VAL A 243 10.38 -22.95 -10.61
C VAL A 243 11.08 -24.30 -10.65
N TYR A 244 11.98 -24.59 -9.70
CA TYR A 244 12.94 -25.68 -9.81
C TYR A 244 12.80 -26.79 -8.75
N ALA A 245 12.10 -26.55 -7.63
CA ALA A 245 12.06 -27.51 -6.53
C ALA A 245 10.77 -28.36 -6.51
N SER A 246 10.78 -29.41 -5.70
CA SER A 246 9.62 -30.28 -5.45
C SER A 246 8.57 -29.65 -4.54
N ASN A 247 8.92 -28.62 -3.77
CA ASN A 247 8.04 -28.00 -2.76
C ASN A 247 7.19 -26.82 -3.30
N LYS A 248 6.78 -26.88 -4.57
CA LYS A 248 6.03 -25.80 -5.24
C LYS A 248 4.78 -25.35 -4.48
N GLU A 249 4.06 -26.29 -3.88
CA GLU A 249 2.79 -26.00 -3.17
C GLU A 249 2.99 -25.07 -1.97
N GLN A 250 4.04 -25.31 -1.18
CA GLN A 250 4.36 -24.46 -0.02
C GLN A 250 4.83 -23.07 -0.49
N ALA A 251 5.67 -23.01 -1.53
CA ALA A 251 6.12 -21.75 -2.10
C ALA A 251 4.94 -20.90 -2.62
N LEU A 252 3.99 -21.51 -3.34
CA LEU A 252 2.77 -20.84 -3.79
C LEU A 252 1.96 -20.25 -2.63
N LEU A 253 1.81 -21.02 -1.54
CA LEU A 253 1.06 -20.58 -0.36
C LEU A 253 1.74 -19.39 0.34
N GLU A 254 3.05 -19.48 0.57
CA GLU A 254 3.78 -18.42 1.28
C GLU A 254 3.90 -17.15 0.45
N LEU A 255 4.23 -17.25 -0.84
CA LEU A 255 4.21 -16.10 -1.75
C LEU A 255 2.81 -15.47 -1.83
N GLY A 256 1.76 -16.29 -1.84
CA GLY A 256 0.37 -15.84 -1.84
C GLY A 256 0.02 -14.99 -0.62
N LYS A 257 0.52 -15.35 0.57
CA LYS A 257 0.37 -14.55 1.80
C LYS A 257 1.15 -13.23 1.77
N LYS A 258 2.29 -13.22 1.08
CA LYS A 258 3.18 -12.06 0.98
C LYS A 258 2.78 -11.04 -0.08
N ARG A 259 1.83 -11.36 -0.96
CA ARG A 259 1.45 -10.51 -2.11
C ARG A 259 0.97 -9.10 -1.76
N GLU A 260 0.45 -8.88 -0.56
CA GLU A 260 -0.06 -7.58 -0.09
C GLU A 260 1.01 -6.80 0.70
N LEU A 261 2.16 -7.44 1.00
CA LEU A 261 3.26 -6.84 1.77
C LEU A 261 4.34 -6.23 0.88
N TYR A 262 4.51 -6.75 -0.33
CA TYR A 262 5.55 -6.33 -1.26
C TYR A 262 4.91 -5.80 -2.54
N ASP A 263 4.88 -4.48 -2.69
CA ASP A 263 4.34 -3.82 -3.88
C ASP A 263 5.06 -4.25 -5.17
N ASP A 264 6.35 -4.60 -5.07
CA ASP A 264 7.18 -5.02 -6.20
C ASP A 264 7.18 -6.54 -6.44
N LEU A 265 6.47 -7.35 -5.65
CA LEU A 265 6.42 -8.79 -5.87
C LEU A 265 5.91 -9.12 -7.28
N ALA A 266 4.95 -8.36 -7.79
CA ALA A 266 4.46 -8.50 -9.16
C ALA A 266 5.58 -8.38 -10.20
N LEU A 267 6.49 -7.40 -10.04
CA LEU A 267 7.65 -7.22 -10.91
C LEU A 267 8.59 -8.42 -10.80
N VAL A 268 8.89 -8.87 -9.58
CA VAL A 268 9.77 -10.02 -9.36
C VAL A 268 9.18 -11.27 -9.98
N LEU A 269 7.88 -11.56 -9.77
CA LEU A 269 7.20 -12.71 -10.37
C LEU A 269 7.22 -12.67 -11.90
N TRP A 270 7.00 -11.50 -12.50
CA TRP A 270 6.96 -11.35 -13.94
C TRP A 270 8.34 -11.48 -14.60
N HIS A 271 9.37 -10.86 -14.02
CA HIS A 271 10.71 -10.80 -14.61
C HIS A 271 11.61 -11.98 -14.23
N SER A 272 11.23 -12.76 -13.22
CA SER A 272 11.98 -13.96 -12.82
C SER A 272 11.78 -15.09 -13.82
N PHE A 273 12.88 -15.65 -14.29
CA PHE A 273 12.88 -16.70 -15.32
C PHE A 273 12.09 -17.93 -14.87
N GLY A 274 11.16 -18.40 -15.71
CA GLY A 274 10.38 -19.62 -15.48
C GLY A 274 9.15 -19.46 -14.58
N VAL A 275 9.01 -18.37 -13.81
CA VAL A 275 7.90 -18.20 -12.86
C VAL A 275 6.54 -18.20 -13.56
N MET A 276 6.34 -17.34 -14.58
CA MET A 276 5.07 -17.28 -15.30
C MET A 276 4.73 -18.61 -15.99
N THR A 277 5.74 -19.33 -16.48
CA THR A 277 5.57 -20.67 -17.04
C THR A 277 5.09 -21.67 -15.98
N SER A 278 5.70 -21.65 -14.79
CA SER A 278 5.27 -22.51 -13.67
C SER A 278 3.86 -22.17 -13.20
N LEU A 279 3.47 -20.89 -13.13
CA LEU A 279 2.11 -20.49 -12.77
C LEU A 279 1.08 -20.95 -13.81
N LEU A 280 1.41 -20.88 -15.11
CA LEU A 280 0.55 -21.40 -16.18
C LEU A 280 0.46 -22.94 -16.16
N GLU A 281 1.55 -23.63 -15.82
CA GLU A 281 1.55 -25.09 -15.61
C GLU A 281 0.55 -25.50 -14.52
N GLU A 282 0.51 -24.78 -13.39
CA GLU A 282 -0.46 -25.02 -12.30
C GLU A 282 -1.92 -24.84 -12.77
N ILE A 283 -2.18 -23.97 -13.76
CA ILE A 283 -3.52 -23.82 -14.36
C ILE A 283 -3.85 -24.99 -15.29
N VAL A 284 -2.95 -25.30 -16.22
CA VAL A 284 -3.20 -26.29 -17.27
C VAL A 284 -3.33 -27.70 -16.69
N THR A 285 -2.59 -28.02 -15.62
CA THR A 285 -2.70 -29.31 -14.92
C THR A 285 -4.08 -29.58 -14.33
N VAL A 286 -4.89 -28.54 -14.09
CA VAL A 286 -6.26 -28.66 -13.58
C VAL A 286 -7.28 -28.90 -14.68
N TYR A 287 -6.98 -28.60 -15.96
CA TYR A 287 -7.95 -28.72 -17.06
C TYR A 287 -8.59 -30.12 -17.20
N PRO A 288 -7.85 -31.24 -17.10
CA PRO A 288 -8.45 -32.57 -17.16
C PRO A 288 -9.44 -32.88 -16.03
N LEU A 289 -9.39 -32.12 -14.93
CA LEU A 289 -10.25 -32.29 -13.75
C LEU A 289 -11.55 -31.48 -13.85
N LEU A 290 -11.71 -30.64 -14.87
CA LEU A 290 -12.89 -29.79 -15.05
C LEU A 290 -14.07 -30.55 -15.68
N SER A 291 -13.77 -31.49 -16.58
CA SER A 291 -14.77 -32.28 -17.31
C SER A 291 -14.23 -33.69 -17.59
N PRO A 292 -14.77 -34.75 -16.92
CA PRO A 292 -15.78 -34.71 -15.86
C PRO A 292 -15.30 -33.97 -14.58
N PRO A 293 -16.22 -33.45 -13.74
CA PRO A 293 -15.88 -32.57 -12.63
C PRO A 293 -15.27 -33.32 -11.44
N ASN A 294 -13.98 -33.62 -11.51
CA ASN A 294 -13.23 -34.42 -10.54
C ASN A 294 -12.27 -33.59 -9.67
N LEU A 295 -12.41 -32.26 -9.68
CA LEU A 295 -11.55 -31.36 -8.89
C LEU A 295 -11.80 -31.51 -7.38
N ASN A 296 -10.77 -31.90 -6.64
CA ASN A 296 -10.81 -32.00 -5.19
C ASN A 296 -10.39 -30.70 -4.48
N ILE A 297 -10.58 -30.63 -3.15
CA ILE A 297 -10.25 -29.43 -2.35
C ILE A 297 -8.75 -29.09 -2.39
N PRO A 298 -7.81 -30.03 -2.15
CA PRO A 298 -6.38 -29.71 -2.19
C PRO A 298 -5.91 -29.15 -3.54
N SER A 299 -6.29 -29.79 -4.65
CA SER A 299 -5.95 -29.32 -6.00
C SER A 299 -6.55 -27.95 -6.30
N SER A 300 -7.79 -27.70 -5.87
CA SER A 300 -8.41 -26.37 -5.99
C SER A 300 -7.67 -25.31 -5.19
N ASN A 301 -7.29 -25.60 -3.94
CA ASN A 301 -6.52 -24.66 -3.10
C ASN A 301 -5.15 -24.33 -3.72
N ARG A 302 -4.45 -25.35 -4.22
CA ARG A 302 -3.13 -25.19 -4.85
C ARG A 302 -3.18 -24.28 -6.08
N VAL A 303 -4.10 -24.53 -7.02
CA VAL A 303 -4.23 -23.67 -8.20
C VAL A 303 -4.74 -22.27 -7.81
N CYS A 304 -5.59 -22.15 -6.79
CA CYS A 304 -6.04 -20.83 -6.32
C CYS A 304 -4.89 -20.01 -5.71
N ASN A 305 -3.89 -20.63 -5.09
CA ASN A 305 -2.67 -19.92 -4.67
C ASN A 305 -1.89 -19.39 -5.89
N ALA A 306 -1.80 -20.16 -6.98
CA ALA A 306 -1.21 -19.66 -8.23
C ALA A 306 -2.04 -18.51 -8.84
N LEU A 307 -3.37 -18.61 -8.85
CA LEU A 307 -4.27 -17.55 -9.31
C LEU A 307 -4.13 -16.28 -8.47
N ALA A 308 -3.91 -16.40 -7.15
CA ALA A 308 -3.64 -15.27 -6.27
C ALA A 308 -2.36 -14.51 -6.65
N LEU A 309 -1.32 -15.21 -7.10
CA LEU A 309 -0.10 -14.59 -7.62
C LEU A 309 -0.33 -13.93 -8.98
N LEU A 310 -1.11 -14.56 -9.88
CA LEU A 310 -1.51 -13.92 -11.14
C LEU A 310 -2.38 -12.68 -10.91
N GLN A 311 -3.22 -12.67 -9.87
CA GLN A 311 -3.98 -11.49 -9.47
C GLN A 311 -3.05 -10.34 -9.05
N CYS A 312 -1.97 -10.63 -8.32
CA CYS A 312 -0.94 -9.66 -7.96
C CYS A 312 -0.29 -9.07 -9.23
N VAL A 313 0.15 -9.91 -10.15
CA VAL A 313 0.73 -9.50 -11.45
C VAL A 313 -0.26 -8.67 -12.29
N ALA A 314 -1.54 -9.05 -12.33
CA ALA A 314 -2.58 -8.32 -13.06
C ALA A 314 -2.87 -6.93 -12.45
N SER A 315 -2.70 -6.78 -11.14
CA SER A 315 -3.01 -5.55 -10.43
C SER A 315 -1.93 -4.47 -10.59
N HIS A 316 -0.66 -4.86 -10.73
CA HIS A 316 0.47 -3.93 -10.77
C HIS A 316 0.57 -3.19 -12.12
N PRO A 317 0.80 -1.86 -12.13
CA PRO A 317 0.77 -1.05 -13.35
C PRO A 317 1.75 -1.50 -14.43
N ASP A 318 2.98 -1.85 -14.05
CA ASP A 318 4.04 -2.17 -15.03
C ASP A 318 3.92 -3.58 -15.63
N THR A 319 3.22 -4.50 -14.97
CA THR A 319 3.04 -5.88 -15.44
C THR A 319 1.68 -6.12 -16.06
N ARG A 320 0.70 -5.24 -15.86
CA ARG A 320 -0.67 -5.38 -16.38
C ARG A 320 -0.71 -5.47 -17.91
N THR A 321 -0.10 -4.52 -18.60
CA THR A 321 -0.06 -4.50 -20.07
C THR A 321 0.63 -5.73 -20.66
N PRO A 322 1.83 -6.13 -20.21
CA PRO A 322 2.46 -7.33 -20.75
C PRO A 322 1.71 -8.61 -20.35
N PHE A 323 1.06 -8.67 -19.18
CA PHE A 323 0.15 -9.77 -18.80
C PHE A 323 -1.04 -9.91 -19.76
N LEU A 324 -1.63 -8.78 -20.17
CA LEU A 324 -2.71 -8.73 -21.16
C LEU A 324 -2.23 -9.14 -22.55
N ASN A 325 -1.09 -8.62 -23.00
CA ASN A 325 -0.49 -8.93 -24.31
C ASN A 325 -0.10 -10.41 -24.43
N ALA A 326 0.29 -11.04 -23.31
CA ALA A 326 0.54 -12.48 -23.25
C ALA A 326 -0.74 -13.33 -23.26
N GLN A 327 -1.93 -12.71 -23.30
CA GLN A 327 -3.24 -13.37 -23.33
C GLN A 327 -3.49 -14.35 -22.17
N ILE A 328 -2.80 -14.16 -21.04
CA ILE A 328 -2.92 -15.01 -19.84
C ILE A 328 -4.38 -15.10 -19.33
N PRO A 329 -5.21 -14.05 -19.36
CA PRO A 329 -6.61 -14.16 -18.94
C PRO A 329 -7.40 -15.28 -19.63
N LEU A 330 -7.07 -15.62 -20.88
CA LEU A 330 -7.77 -16.67 -21.63
C LEU A 330 -7.62 -18.06 -20.99
N PHE A 331 -6.51 -18.31 -20.29
CA PHE A 331 -6.29 -19.55 -19.56
C PHE A 331 -7.27 -19.73 -18.38
N LEU A 332 -7.95 -18.66 -17.95
CA LEU A 332 -8.89 -18.70 -16.83
C LEU A 332 -10.34 -18.98 -17.28
N TYR A 333 -10.64 -18.84 -18.56
CA TYR A 333 -12.02 -19.00 -19.06
C TYR A 333 -12.58 -20.42 -18.92
N PRO A 334 -11.79 -21.49 -19.10
CA PRO A 334 -12.24 -22.84 -18.79
C PRO A 334 -12.73 -22.98 -17.34
N PHE A 335 -12.09 -22.29 -16.38
CA PHE A 335 -12.52 -22.30 -14.98
C PHE A 335 -13.85 -21.58 -14.79
N LEU A 336 -14.00 -20.39 -15.39
CA LEU A 336 -15.24 -19.60 -15.35
C LEU A 336 -16.43 -20.31 -16.01
N ASN A 337 -16.17 -21.16 -17.02
CA ASN A 337 -17.22 -21.88 -17.73
C ASN A 337 -17.74 -23.14 -16.99
N THR A 338 -17.10 -23.55 -15.90
CA THR A 338 -17.54 -24.74 -15.13
C THR A 338 -18.95 -24.56 -14.54
N ASN A 339 -19.71 -25.66 -14.45
CA ASN A 339 -21.11 -25.67 -13.96
C ASN A 339 -21.27 -26.34 -12.58
N SER A 340 -20.24 -27.01 -12.07
CA SER A 340 -20.30 -27.71 -10.79
C SER A 340 -20.51 -26.72 -9.64
N LYS A 341 -21.44 -27.05 -8.73
CA LYS A 341 -21.71 -26.29 -7.50
C LYS A 341 -20.92 -26.78 -6.29
N GLN A 342 -19.99 -27.72 -6.50
CA GLN A 342 -19.14 -28.21 -5.43
C GLN A 342 -18.18 -27.10 -4.97
N ARG A 343 -17.86 -27.08 -3.67
CA ARG A 343 -16.99 -26.06 -3.05
C ARG A 343 -15.65 -25.83 -3.79
N PRO A 344 -14.93 -26.87 -4.28
CA PRO A 344 -13.69 -26.67 -5.05
C PRO A 344 -13.89 -25.84 -6.33
N PHE A 345 -15.02 -26.00 -7.01
CA PHE A 345 -15.35 -25.28 -8.24
C PHE A 345 -15.84 -23.85 -7.97
N GLU A 346 -16.63 -23.65 -6.92
CA GLU A 346 -17.03 -22.30 -6.48
C GLU A 346 -15.81 -21.45 -6.14
N TYR A 347 -14.86 -22.01 -5.37
CA TYR A 347 -13.63 -21.32 -4.99
C TYR A 347 -12.73 -21.03 -6.20
N LEU A 348 -12.63 -21.98 -7.12
CA LEU A 348 -11.87 -21.80 -8.37
C LEU A 348 -12.44 -20.66 -9.22
N ARG A 349 -13.76 -20.61 -9.42
CA ARG A 349 -14.41 -19.54 -10.18
C ARG A 349 -14.24 -18.18 -9.51
N LEU A 350 -14.43 -18.10 -8.20
CA LEU A 350 -14.26 -16.86 -7.45
C LEU A 350 -12.84 -16.31 -7.58
N THR A 351 -11.83 -17.16 -7.39
CA THR A 351 -10.43 -16.75 -7.47
C THR A 351 -10.05 -16.33 -8.90
N SER A 352 -10.56 -17.03 -9.91
CA SER A 352 -10.39 -16.67 -11.32
C SER A 352 -11.02 -15.31 -11.65
N LEU A 353 -12.23 -15.05 -11.16
CA LEU A 353 -12.87 -13.74 -11.28
C LEU A 353 -12.08 -12.64 -10.55
N GLY A 354 -11.40 -12.96 -9.45
CA GLY A 354 -10.52 -12.03 -8.74
C GLY A 354 -9.39 -11.50 -9.64
N VAL A 355 -8.80 -12.34 -10.48
CA VAL A 355 -7.77 -11.94 -11.46
C VAL A 355 -8.36 -10.98 -12.50
N ILE A 356 -9.51 -11.32 -13.09
CA ILE A 356 -10.17 -10.46 -14.08
C ILE A 356 -10.64 -9.14 -13.44
N GLY A 357 -11.16 -9.20 -12.22
CA GLY A 357 -11.55 -8.04 -11.43
C GLY A 357 -10.40 -7.09 -11.13
N ALA A 358 -9.20 -7.62 -10.90
CA ALA A 358 -7.99 -6.81 -10.72
C ALA A 358 -7.58 -6.05 -12.01
N LEU A 359 -7.74 -6.67 -13.18
CA LEU A 359 -7.45 -6.02 -14.47
C LEU A 359 -8.35 -4.82 -14.73
N VAL A 360 -9.65 -4.97 -14.49
CA VAL A 360 -10.65 -3.91 -14.77
C VAL A 360 -10.71 -2.82 -13.69
N LYS A 361 -10.04 -3.01 -12.54
CA LYS A 361 -10.12 -2.08 -11.41
C LYS A 361 -9.59 -0.68 -11.73
N ASN A 362 -8.59 -0.59 -12.60
CA ASN A 362 -7.86 0.64 -12.92
C ASN A 362 -8.36 1.36 -14.17
N ASP A 363 -9.56 1.04 -14.66
CA ASP A 363 -10.24 1.76 -15.75
C ASP A 363 -9.37 1.95 -17.01
N THR A 364 -8.57 0.93 -17.33
CA THR A 364 -7.65 0.93 -18.47
C THR A 364 -8.39 0.51 -19.75
N PRO A 365 -8.56 1.40 -20.75
CA PRO A 365 -9.38 1.11 -21.94
C PRO A 365 -8.90 -0.12 -22.74
N GLU A 366 -7.60 -0.37 -22.79
CA GLU A 366 -7.01 -1.52 -23.48
C GLU A 366 -7.48 -2.86 -22.88
N VAL A 367 -7.68 -2.89 -21.56
CA VAL A 367 -8.23 -4.06 -20.86
C VAL A 367 -9.67 -4.30 -21.29
N ILE A 368 -10.49 -3.24 -21.36
CA ILE A 368 -11.88 -3.35 -21.80
C ILE A 368 -11.92 -3.85 -23.24
N GLN A 369 -11.15 -3.25 -24.15
CA GLN A 369 -11.10 -3.65 -25.55
C GLN A 369 -10.71 -5.13 -25.71
N PHE A 370 -9.70 -5.61 -24.96
CA PHE A 370 -9.34 -7.03 -24.94
C PHE A 370 -10.53 -7.89 -24.49
N LEU A 371 -11.15 -7.56 -23.36
CA LEU A 371 -12.25 -8.32 -22.78
C LEU A 371 -13.49 -8.41 -23.69
N LEU A 372 -13.77 -7.35 -24.46
CA LEU A 372 -14.85 -7.34 -25.44
C LEU A 372 -14.62 -8.31 -26.59
N THR A 373 -13.36 -8.52 -26.99
CA THR A 373 -13.00 -9.45 -28.08
C THR A 373 -12.96 -10.92 -27.65
N THR A 374 -13.05 -11.21 -26.36
CA THR A 374 -12.79 -12.55 -25.81
C THR A 374 -14.00 -13.15 -25.08
N GLU A 375 -15.21 -12.62 -25.26
CA GLU A 375 -16.45 -13.20 -24.72
C GLU A 375 -16.50 -13.34 -23.17
N ILE A 376 -15.91 -12.41 -22.43
CA ILE A 376 -16.02 -12.43 -20.95
C ILE A 376 -17.46 -12.20 -20.46
N ILE A 377 -18.26 -11.42 -21.20
CA ILE A 377 -19.60 -11.00 -20.79
C ILE A 377 -20.53 -12.22 -20.61
N PRO A 378 -20.68 -13.14 -21.58
CA PRO A 378 -21.44 -14.37 -21.38
C PRO A 378 -21.02 -15.17 -20.13
N LEU A 379 -19.72 -15.28 -19.86
CA LEU A 379 -19.20 -15.99 -18.69
C LEU A 379 -19.62 -15.30 -17.38
N CYS A 380 -19.51 -13.97 -17.31
CA CYS A 380 -19.96 -13.21 -16.15
C CYS A 380 -21.47 -13.31 -15.94
N LEU A 381 -22.28 -13.21 -17.00
CA LEU A 381 -23.73 -13.32 -16.93
C LEU A 381 -24.17 -14.68 -16.38
N LYS A 382 -23.55 -15.77 -16.84
CA LYS A 382 -23.80 -17.13 -16.35
C LYS A 382 -23.50 -17.29 -14.85
N ILE A 383 -22.42 -16.67 -14.37
CA ILE A 383 -22.06 -16.66 -12.95
C ILE A 383 -23.05 -15.81 -12.14
N MET A 384 -23.42 -14.63 -12.65
CA MET A 384 -24.40 -13.72 -12.05
C MET A 384 -25.77 -14.37 -11.87
N GLU A 385 -26.16 -15.28 -12.76
CA GLU A 385 -27.43 -16.00 -12.71
C GLU A 385 -27.47 -17.02 -11.56
N SER A 386 -26.45 -17.89 -11.45
CA SER A 386 -26.59 -19.17 -10.72
C SER A 386 -25.52 -19.50 -9.66
N SER A 387 -24.55 -18.61 -9.40
CA SER A 387 -23.44 -18.86 -8.46
C SER A 387 -23.65 -18.30 -7.04
N THR A 388 -22.66 -18.46 -6.17
CA THR A 388 -22.65 -17.87 -4.82
C THR A 388 -22.69 -16.33 -4.85
N GLU A 389 -23.20 -15.71 -3.78
CA GLU A 389 -23.30 -14.24 -3.64
C GLU A 389 -21.96 -13.52 -3.90
N LEU A 390 -20.87 -14.10 -3.39
CA LEU A 390 -19.53 -13.52 -3.55
C LEU A 390 -19.07 -13.55 -5.02
N SER A 391 -19.25 -14.68 -5.71
CA SER A 391 -18.97 -14.78 -7.16
C SER A 391 -19.86 -13.87 -7.99
N LYS A 392 -21.16 -13.77 -7.65
CA LYS A 392 -22.09 -12.83 -8.28
C LYS A 392 -21.62 -11.39 -8.13
N THR A 393 -21.13 -11.01 -6.94
CA THR A 393 -20.63 -9.65 -6.65
C THR A 393 -19.42 -9.29 -7.50
N VAL A 394 -18.46 -10.20 -7.66
CA VAL A 394 -17.27 -9.93 -8.51
C VAL A 394 -17.66 -9.92 -10.00
N ALA A 395 -18.54 -10.82 -10.44
CA ALA A 395 -18.99 -10.87 -11.82
C ALA A 395 -19.77 -9.60 -12.24
N ILE A 396 -20.72 -9.13 -11.43
CA ILE A 396 -21.42 -7.87 -11.71
C ILE A 396 -20.47 -6.67 -11.67
N PHE A 397 -19.47 -6.67 -10.77
CA PHE A 397 -18.44 -5.62 -10.75
C PHE A 397 -17.67 -5.54 -12.07
N ILE A 398 -17.28 -6.69 -12.66
CA ILE A 398 -16.61 -6.74 -13.97
C ILE A 398 -17.53 -6.20 -15.06
N VAL A 399 -18.79 -6.65 -15.12
CA VAL A 399 -19.77 -6.18 -16.11
C VAL A 399 -20.03 -4.68 -15.95
N GLN A 400 -20.10 -4.17 -14.72
CA GLN A 400 -20.27 -2.75 -14.44
C GLN A 400 -19.06 -1.95 -14.96
N LYS A 401 -17.83 -2.43 -14.76
CA LYS A 401 -16.62 -1.76 -15.27
C LYS A 401 -16.59 -1.73 -16.80
N ILE A 402 -17.03 -2.80 -17.45
CA ILE A 402 -17.21 -2.81 -18.92
C ILE A 402 -18.27 -1.79 -19.34
N LEU A 403 -19.42 -1.71 -18.66
CA LEU A 403 -20.47 -0.75 -19.00
C LEU A 403 -20.07 0.71 -18.79
N ILE A 404 -19.23 1.00 -17.79
CA ILE A 404 -18.73 2.37 -17.54
C ILE A 404 -17.98 2.90 -18.77
N ASP A 405 -17.17 2.05 -19.40
CA ASP A 405 -16.46 2.38 -20.63
C ASP A 405 -17.41 2.56 -21.83
N ASP A 406 -17.16 3.57 -22.66
CA ASP A 406 -18.02 3.90 -23.81
C ASP A 406 -18.01 2.79 -24.88
N ALA A 407 -16.86 2.15 -25.12
CA ALA A 407 -16.77 1.04 -26.07
C ALA A 407 -17.52 -0.19 -25.53
N GLY A 408 -17.46 -0.43 -24.22
CA GLY A 408 -18.21 -1.50 -23.57
C GLY A 408 -19.72 -1.29 -23.58
N LEU A 409 -20.20 -0.08 -23.28
CA LEU A 409 -21.61 0.28 -23.42
C LEU A 409 -22.08 0.11 -24.88
N SER A 410 -21.32 0.65 -25.84
CA SER A 410 -21.64 0.52 -27.25
C SER A 410 -21.69 -0.94 -27.70
N TYR A 411 -20.80 -1.79 -27.20
CA TYR A 411 -20.77 -3.22 -27.53
C TYR A 411 -22.00 -3.97 -27.02
N ILE A 412 -22.40 -3.72 -25.77
CA ILE A 412 -23.57 -4.36 -25.14
C ILE A 412 -24.86 -3.89 -25.82
N CYS A 413 -24.97 -2.60 -26.14
CA CYS A 413 -26.14 -2.03 -26.80
C CYS A 413 -26.10 -2.15 -28.33
N GLN A 414 -25.06 -2.77 -28.93
CA GLN A 414 -24.91 -2.86 -30.38
C GLN A 414 -26.04 -3.65 -31.05
N THR A 415 -26.54 -4.68 -30.36
CA THR A 415 -27.61 -5.56 -30.85
C THR A 415 -28.61 -5.76 -29.74
N PHE A 416 -29.89 -5.87 -30.09
CA PHE A 416 -30.94 -6.12 -29.11
C PHE A 416 -30.69 -7.39 -28.29
N ASP A 417 -30.21 -8.48 -28.91
CA ASP A 417 -29.93 -9.74 -28.22
C ASP A 417 -28.90 -9.61 -27.09
N ARG A 418 -27.81 -8.85 -27.31
CA ARG A 418 -26.79 -8.58 -26.28
C ARG A 418 -27.34 -7.74 -25.13
N PHE A 419 -28.07 -6.68 -25.46
CA PHE A 419 -28.73 -5.85 -24.45
C PHE A 419 -29.74 -6.68 -23.64
N GLU A 420 -30.55 -7.48 -24.31
CA GLU A 420 -31.56 -8.34 -23.71
C GLU A 420 -30.94 -9.39 -22.78
N ALA A 421 -29.85 -10.04 -23.19
CA ALA A 421 -29.13 -10.99 -22.36
C ALA A 421 -28.66 -10.35 -21.03
N VAL A 422 -28.08 -9.15 -21.09
CA VAL A 422 -27.67 -8.41 -19.88
C VAL A 422 -28.88 -8.00 -19.05
N SER A 423 -29.91 -7.40 -19.67
CA SER A 423 -31.10 -6.91 -19.00
C SER A 423 -31.88 -8.02 -18.29
N ASN A 424 -31.98 -9.21 -18.89
CA ASN A 424 -32.69 -10.35 -18.30
C ASN A 424 -31.99 -10.85 -17.03
N VAL A 425 -30.66 -10.91 -17.04
CA VAL A 425 -29.88 -11.33 -15.86
C VAL A 425 -29.95 -10.27 -14.76
N LEU A 426 -29.88 -8.98 -15.11
CA LEU A 426 -30.07 -7.89 -14.12
C LEU A 426 -31.47 -7.93 -13.49
N LYS A 427 -32.51 -8.22 -14.29
CA LYS A 427 -33.88 -8.40 -13.78
C LYS A 427 -33.96 -9.57 -12.81
N LEU A 428 -33.42 -10.73 -13.18
CA LEU A 428 -33.35 -11.89 -12.29
C LEU A 428 -32.65 -11.57 -10.96
N MET A 429 -31.56 -10.79 -11.00
CA MET A 429 -30.87 -10.37 -9.79
C MET A 429 -31.73 -9.45 -8.91
N ILE A 430 -32.50 -8.52 -9.50
CA ILE A 430 -33.45 -7.69 -8.74
C ILE A 430 -34.54 -8.56 -8.10
N ASP A 431 -35.11 -9.51 -8.83
CA ASP A 431 -36.14 -10.40 -8.30
C ASP A 431 -35.61 -11.23 -7.11
N GLN A 432 -34.35 -11.69 -7.19
CA GLN A 432 -33.66 -12.37 -6.09
C GLN A 432 -33.40 -11.43 -4.90
N LEU A 433 -32.99 -10.18 -5.15
CA LEU A 433 -32.72 -9.18 -4.13
C LEU A 433 -33.99 -8.69 -3.42
N ALA A 434 -35.13 -8.68 -4.10
CA ALA A 434 -36.42 -8.38 -3.48
C ALA A 434 -36.80 -9.44 -2.44
N ALA A 435 -36.46 -10.71 -2.69
CA ALA A 435 -36.66 -11.79 -1.73
C ALA A 435 -35.61 -11.83 -0.62
N ASN A 436 -34.32 -11.60 -0.95
CA ASN A 436 -33.20 -11.60 -0.02
C ASN A 436 -32.31 -10.37 -0.25
N PRO A 437 -32.57 -9.26 0.48
CA PRO A 437 -31.88 -8.00 0.23
C PRO A 437 -30.38 -8.04 0.57
N THR A 438 -29.54 -7.69 -0.41
CA THR A 438 -28.08 -7.52 -0.25
C THR A 438 -27.63 -6.18 -0.83
N GLY A 439 -27.19 -5.25 0.03
CA GLY A 439 -26.88 -3.88 -0.39
C GLY A 439 -25.74 -3.76 -1.40
N ARG A 440 -24.68 -4.60 -1.26
CA ARG A 440 -23.53 -4.59 -2.18
C ARG A 440 -23.92 -4.96 -3.61
N LEU A 441 -24.69 -6.03 -3.79
CA LEU A 441 -25.17 -6.45 -5.10
C LEU A 441 -26.13 -5.43 -5.71
N LEU A 442 -27.09 -4.94 -4.92
CA LEU A 442 -28.07 -3.96 -5.37
C LEU A 442 -27.40 -2.70 -5.93
N LYS A 443 -26.36 -2.20 -5.26
CA LYS A 443 -25.56 -1.06 -5.72
C LYS A 443 -24.97 -1.27 -7.11
N HIS A 444 -24.38 -2.43 -7.38
CA HIS A 444 -23.82 -2.73 -8.70
C HIS A 444 -24.91 -2.84 -9.77
N VAL A 445 -26.03 -3.51 -9.45
CA VAL A 445 -27.16 -3.68 -10.39
C VAL A 445 -27.77 -2.33 -10.78
N ILE A 446 -28.02 -1.43 -9.81
CA ILE A 446 -28.55 -0.09 -10.07
C ILE A 446 -27.58 0.72 -10.96
N ARG A 447 -26.27 0.64 -10.72
CA ARG A 447 -25.26 1.32 -11.54
C ARG A 447 -25.21 0.79 -12.97
N CYS A 448 -25.38 -0.52 -13.17
CA CYS A 448 -25.47 -1.09 -14.51
C CYS A 448 -26.72 -0.58 -15.25
N TYR A 449 -27.89 -0.57 -14.61
CA TYR A 449 -29.10 -0.01 -15.23
C TYR A 449 -28.96 1.48 -15.56
N LEU A 450 -28.42 2.28 -14.62
CA LEU A 450 -28.18 3.70 -14.84
C LEU A 450 -27.30 3.92 -16.07
N ARG A 451 -26.22 3.16 -16.20
CA ARG A 451 -25.31 3.28 -17.33
C ARG A 451 -25.92 2.78 -18.65
N LEU A 452 -26.72 1.71 -18.61
CA LEU A 452 -27.49 1.27 -19.79
C LEU A 452 -28.46 2.35 -20.27
N ALA A 453 -29.07 3.11 -19.36
CA ALA A 453 -29.98 4.19 -19.71
C ALA A 453 -29.29 5.37 -20.43
N ASP A 454 -27.96 5.46 -20.43
CA ASP A 454 -27.25 6.48 -21.22
C ASP A 454 -27.39 6.23 -22.73
N ASN A 455 -27.52 4.97 -23.16
CA ASN A 455 -27.78 4.61 -24.55
C ASN A 455 -29.26 4.83 -24.91
N HIS A 456 -29.53 5.47 -26.05
CA HIS A 456 -30.89 5.85 -26.47
C HIS A 456 -31.83 4.64 -26.65
N ASP A 457 -31.39 3.63 -27.40
CA ASP A 457 -32.22 2.46 -27.71
C ASP A 457 -32.47 1.61 -26.46
N ALA A 458 -31.42 1.42 -25.64
CA ALA A 458 -31.55 0.74 -24.36
C ALA A 458 -32.49 1.48 -23.40
N ARG A 459 -32.42 2.81 -23.33
CA ARG A 459 -33.33 3.64 -22.52
C ARG A 459 -34.79 3.44 -22.91
N ILE A 460 -35.08 3.44 -24.21
CA ILE A 460 -36.44 3.18 -24.72
C ILE A 460 -36.90 1.79 -24.28
N ALA A 461 -36.07 0.76 -24.48
CA ALA A 461 -36.41 -0.61 -24.08
C ALA A 461 -36.58 -0.76 -22.54
N LEU A 462 -35.82 0.00 -21.74
CA LEU A 462 -35.91 -0.03 -20.29
C LEU A 462 -37.21 0.59 -19.75
N LYS A 463 -37.91 1.47 -20.49
CA LYS A 463 -39.22 2.01 -20.07
C LYS A 463 -40.21 0.88 -19.74
N ASP A 464 -40.24 -0.15 -20.56
CA ASP A 464 -41.16 -1.29 -20.41
C ASP A 464 -40.54 -2.47 -19.65
N ARG A 465 -39.20 -2.53 -19.55
CA ARG A 465 -38.47 -3.69 -19.02
C ARG A 465 -37.88 -3.51 -17.62
N LEU A 466 -37.81 -2.28 -17.10
CA LEU A 466 -37.25 -2.04 -15.77
C LEU A 466 -38.11 -2.76 -14.70
N PRO A 467 -37.51 -3.57 -13.80
CA PRO A 467 -38.23 -4.29 -12.76
C PRO A 467 -39.04 -3.36 -11.84
N GLU A 468 -40.27 -3.75 -11.49
CA GLU A 468 -41.16 -2.95 -10.63
C GLU A 468 -40.58 -2.70 -9.23
N ALA A 469 -39.81 -3.65 -8.69
CA ALA A 469 -39.13 -3.50 -7.40
C ALA A 469 -38.11 -2.34 -7.36
N LEU A 470 -37.66 -1.83 -8.52
CA LEU A 470 -36.82 -0.62 -8.60
C LEU A 470 -37.65 0.68 -8.73
N LYS A 471 -38.94 0.57 -9.08
CA LYS A 471 -39.86 1.71 -9.24
C LYS A 471 -40.66 1.98 -7.96
N ASP A 472 -40.86 0.97 -7.13
CA ASP A 472 -41.58 1.06 -5.86
C ASP A 472 -40.64 1.27 -4.66
N ASN A 473 -41.17 1.13 -3.45
CA ASN A 473 -40.44 1.30 -2.20
C ASN A 473 -39.78 -0.01 -1.68
N THR A 474 -39.67 -1.07 -2.49
CA THR A 474 -39.12 -2.38 -2.08
C THR A 474 -37.73 -2.25 -1.46
N PHE A 475 -36.87 -1.40 -2.02
CA PHE A 475 -35.49 -1.21 -1.53
C PHE A 475 -35.30 0.02 -0.64
N ALA A 476 -36.37 0.67 -0.18
CA ALA A 476 -36.25 1.92 0.58
C ALA A 476 -35.43 1.76 1.88
N ASP A 477 -35.65 0.66 2.61
CA ASP A 477 -34.97 0.41 3.89
C ASP A 477 -33.48 0.12 3.72
N ILE A 478 -33.11 -0.71 2.73
CA ILE A 478 -31.70 -1.07 2.49
C ILE A 478 -30.89 0.09 1.89
N LEU A 479 -31.55 1.01 1.20
CA LEU A 479 -30.92 2.21 0.61
C LEU A 479 -30.93 3.42 1.54
N ARG A 480 -31.52 3.33 2.74
CA ARG A 480 -31.63 4.46 3.67
C ARG A 480 -30.27 5.09 3.99
N ASP A 481 -29.27 4.24 4.20
CA ASP A 481 -27.93 4.64 4.64
C ASP A 481 -26.90 4.69 3.48
N ASP A 482 -27.31 4.42 2.23
CA ASP A 482 -26.46 4.53 1.01
C ASP A 482 -27.01 5.62 0.07
N ALA A 483 -26.74 6.88 0.44
CA ALA A 483 -27.18 8.06 -0.31
C ALA A 483 -26.70 8.07 -1.77
N ALA A 484 -25.51 7.53 -2.05
CA ALA A 484 -24.95 7.48 -3.39
C ALA A 484 -25.75 6.54 -4.30
N THR A 485 -26.07 5.33 -3.82
CA THR A 485 -26.90 4.37 -4.58
C THR A 485 -28.33 4.86 -4.74
N LYS A 486 -28.89 5.50 -3.70
CA LYS A 486 -30.21 6.14 -3.77
C LYS A 486 -30.26 7.23 -4.85
N SER A 487 -29.25 8.10 -4.92
CA SER A 487 -29.12 9.11 -5.96
C SER A 487 -29.03 8.50 -7.37
N CYS A 488 -28.25 7.41 -7.53
CA CYS A 488 -28.17 6.69 -8.79
C CYS A 488 -29.54 6.13 -9.23
N LEU A 489 -30.32 5.57 -8.29
CA LEU A 489 -31.66 5.07 -8.58
C LEU A 489 -32.61 6.19 -9.00
N THR A 490 -32.61 7.32 -8.29
CA THR A 490 -33.41 8.48 -8.67
C THR A 490 -33.05 8.98 -10.07
N GLN A 491 -31.75 9.12 -10.38
CA GLN A 491 -31.28 9.51 -11.71
C GLN A 491 -31.73 8.54 -12.79
N LEU A 492 -31.67 7.22 -12.54
CA LEU A 492 -32.13 6.19 -13.46
C LEU A 492 -33.62 6.36 -13.77
N LEU A 493 -34.45 6.55 -12.75
CA LEU A 493 -35.89 6.76 -12.92
C LEU A 493 -36.19 8.05 -13.68
N THR A 494 -35.46 9.13 -13.44
CA THR A 494 -35.56 10.37 -14.21
C THR A 494 -35.16 10.17 -15.68
N ASN A 495 -34.06 9.48 -15.94
CA ASN A 495 -33.58 9.21 -17.30
C ASN A 495 -34.59 8.38 -18.11
N ILE A 496 -35.28 7.44 -17.46
CA ILE A 496 -36.30 6.59 -18.11
C ILE A 496 -37.60 7.36 -18.38
N GLN A 497 -37.91 8.40 -17.60
CA GLN A 497 -39.10 9.25 -17.83
C GLN A 497 -38.93 10.22 -19.01
N GLN A 498 -37.68 10.59 -19.33
CA GLN A 498 -37.33 11.34 -20.55
C GLN A 498 -37.40 10.41 -21.76
#